data_AF-G4Z3R5-F1
#
_entry.id   AF-G4Z3R5-F1
#
_cell.length_a   1.000
_cell.length_b   1.000
_cell.length_c   1.000
_cell.angle_alpha   90.00
_cell.angle_beta   90.00
_cell.angle_gamma   90.00
#
_symmetry.space_group_name_H-M   'P 1'
#
loop_
_entity.id
_entity.type
_entity.pdbx_description
1 polymer ?
#
loop_
_entity_poly.entity_id
_entity_poly.type
_entity_poly.pdbx_seq_one_letter_code
_entity_poly.pdbx_strand_id
1 'polypeptide(L)'
;MRVTTLGALAVCYENLYDTFGNYFDDAIGAYEEHCDKAPDGQEEEDVSEADISILSDLNATAAMIHYHYAGNLLAQERWEEAKNVTKIALVLAENSSMPAEDLEELQHCIHELWLEMD
;
A
#
# COMPACT_ATOMS: atom_id res chain seq x y z
N MET A 1 -9.08 -0.04 -10.84
CA MET A 1 -10.14 0.88 -10.34
C MET A 1 -10.64 0.54 -8.93
N ARG A 2 -10.91 -0.72 -8.56
CA ARG A 2 -11.43 -1.07 -7.22
C ARG A 2 -10.46 -0.70 -6.06
N VAL A 3 -9.16 -0.97 -6.21
CA VAL A 3 -8.11 -0.63 -5.23
C VAL A 3 -8.05 0.88 -4.99
N THR A 4 -7.98 1.69 -6.05
CA THR A 4 -7.92 3.16 -5.96
C THR A 4 -9.16 3.76 -5.28
N THR A 5 -10.36 3.24 -5.57
CA THR A 5 -11.60 3.72 -4.95
C THR A 5 -11.69 3.34 -3.47
N LEU A 6 -11.32 2.11 -3.11
CA LEU A 6 -11.31 1.67 -1.72
C LEU A 6 -10.21 2.39 -0.91
N GLY A 7 -9.04 2.62 -1.51
CA GLY A 7 -7.97 3.40 -0.91
C GLY A 7 -8.37 4.85 -0.65
N ALA A 8 -8.98 5.51 -1.63
CA ALA A 8 -9.50 6.86 -1.45
C ALA A 8 -10.58 6.94 -0.36
N LEU A 9 -11.48 5.95 -0.29
CA LEU A 9 -12.46 5.84 0.79
C LEU A 9 -11.77 5.67 2.14
N ALA A 10 -10.80 4.77 2.24
CA ALA A 10 -10.07 4.51 3.49
C ALA A 10 -9.37 5.78 4.00
N VAL A 11 -8.71 6.55 3.12
CA VAL A 11 -8.08 7.83 3.48
C VAL A 11 -9.12 8.89 3.83
N CYS A 12 -10.23 9.01 3.09
CA CYS A 12 -11.29 9.98 3.43
C CYS A 12 -11.92 9.74 4.80
N TYR A 13 -11.91 8.49 5.29
CA TYR A 13 -12.48 8.14 6.59
C TYR A 13 -11.45 7.98 7.72
N GLU A 14 -10.16 8.23 7.45
CA GLU A 14 -9.05 8.10 8.42
C GLU A 14 -9.27 8.88 9.73
N ASN A 15 -10.07 9.95 9.71
CA ASN A 15 -10.37 10.81 10.87
C ASN A 15 -11.62 10.43 11.68
N LEU A 16 -12.28 9.30 11.39
CA LEU A 16 -13.48 8.85 12.09
C LEU A 16 -13.21 7.46 12.69
N TYR A 17 -13.51 7.24 13.97
CA TYR A 17 -13.03 6.11 14.79
C TYR A 17 -13.54 4.68 14.44
N ASP A 18 -12.80 3.67 14.93
CA ASP A 18 -13.08 2.24 15.24
C ASP A 18 -13.67 1.27 14.20
N THR A 19 -14.19 1.75 13.06
CA THR A 19 -14.92 0.86 12.11
C THR A 19 -14.24 0.67 10.75
N PHE A 20 -13.00 1.14 10.58
CA PHE A 20 -12.42 1.43 9.25
C PHE A 20 -11.27 0.53 8.81
N GLY A 21 -10.70 -0.31 9.67
CA GLY A 21 -9.72 -1.34 9.26
C GLY A 21 -10.24 -2.18 8.10
N ASN A 22 -11.55 -2.47 8.09
CA ASN A 22 -12.22 -3.21 7.02
C ASN A 22 -12.03 -2.60 5.62
N TYR A 23 -11.96 -1.28 5.46
CA TYR A 23 -11.74 -0.68 4.13
C TYR A 23 -10.29 -0.77 3.68
N PHE A 24 -9.34 -0.68 4.62
CA PHE A 24 -7.92 -0.94 4.32
C PHE A 24 -7.73 -2.41 3.95
N ASP A 25 -8.29 -3.33 4.73
CA ASP A 25 -8.25 -4.77 4.47
C ASP A 25 -8.90 -5.12 3.12
N ASP A 26 -10.06 -4.53 2.79
CA ASP A 26 -10.73 -4.72 1.49
C ASP A 26 -9.89 -4.18 0.32
N ALA A 27 -9.20 -3.04 0.50
CA ALA A 27 -8.37 -2.44 -0.53
C ALA A 27 -7.09 -3.25 -0.77
N ILE A 28 -6.45 -3.70 0.32
CA ILE A 28 -5.26 -4.56 0.29
C ILE A 28 -5.62 -5.91 -0.34
N GLY A 29 -6.71 -6.56 0.10
CA GLY A 29 -7.16 -7.82 -0.48
C GLY A 29 -7.50 -7.72 -1.98
N ALA A 30 -8.07 -6.59 -2.42
CA ALA A 30 -8.32 -6.36 -3.85
C ALA A 30 -7.02 -6.16 -4.66
N TYR A 31 -5.96 -5.64 -4.04
CA TYR A 31 -4.64 -5.54 -4.64
C TYR A 31 -3.97 -6.92 -4.72
N GLU A 32 -3.97 -7.69 -3.63
CA GLU A 32 -3.41 -9.05 -3.58
C GLU A 32 -4.12 -9.97 -4.58
N GLU A 33 -5.46 -9.92 -4.68
CA GLU A 33 -6.22 -10.69 -5.67
C GLU A 33 -5.84 -10.31 -7.12
N HIS A 34 -5.45 -9.06 -7.37
CA HIS A 34 -4.97 -8.63 -8.68
C HIS A 34 -3.58 -9.21 -8.97
N CYS A 35 -2.69 -9.22 -7.98
CA CYS A 35 -1.36 -9.82 -8.10
C CYS A 35 -1.42 -11.35 -8.27
N ASP A 36 -2.29 -12.05 -7.53
CA ASP A 36 -2.46 -13.50 -7.61
C ASP A 36 -3.09 -13.99 -8.92
N LYS A 37 -3.80 -13.10 -9.63
CA LYS A 37 -4.33 -13.38 -10.97
C LYS A 37 -3.29 -13.23 -12.08
N ALA A 38 -2.07 -12.81 -11.76
CA ALA A 38 -0.95 -12.91 -12.69
C ALA A 38 -0.75 -14.41 -13.03
N PRO A 39 -0.70 -14.79 -14.31
CA PRO A 39 -0.71 -16.20 -14.70
C PRO A 39 0.49 -16.94 -14.11
N ASP A 40 0.21 -17.82 -13.16
CA ASP A 40 1.19 -18.73 -12.56
C ASP A 40 1.58 -19.80 -13.59
N GLY A 41 2.63 -19.53 -14.36
CA GLY A 41 3.34 -20.56 -15.12
C GLY A 41 2.83 -20.91 -16.53
N GLN A 42 2.28 -19.96 -17.28
CA GLN A 42 2.23 -20.10 -18.75
C GLN A 42 3.33 -19.22 -19.36
N GLU A 43 4.16 -19.87 -20.21
CA GLU A 43 5.24 -19.34 -21.06
C GLU A 43 5.41 -17.82 -20.98
N GLU A 44 6.56 -17.31 -20.49
CA GLU A 44 6.97 -15.89 -20.46
C GLU A 44 6.12 -15.02 -21.42
N GLU A 45 4.90 -14.69 -20.97
CA GLU A 45 3.93 -14.05 -21.85
C GLU A 45 4.41 -12.62 -21.82
N ASP A 46 4.97 -12.19 -22.95
CA ASP A 46 5.65 -10.92 -23.17
C ASP A 46 4.91 -9.81 -22.41
N VAL A 47 5.32 -9.56 -21.15
CA VAL A 47 4.54 -8.73 -20.22
C VAL A 47 4.57 -7.36 -20.84
N SER A 48 3.40 -6.89 -21.28
CA SER A 48 3.39 -5.68 -22.09
C SER A 48 3.85 -4.50 -21.24
N GLU A 49 4.51 -3.53 -21.87
CA GLU A 49 4.90 -2.28 -21.19
C GLU A 49 3.68 -1.59 -20.54
N ALA A 50 2.48 -1.80 -21.09
CA ALA A 50 1.22 -1.34 -20.51
C ALA A 50 0.86 -2.07 -19.21
N ASP A 51 1.05 -3.39 -19.12
CA ASP A 51 0.80 -4.17 -17.90
C ASP A 51 1.79 -3.80 -16.79
N ILE A 52 3.07 -3.59 -17.15
CA ILE A 52 4.10 -3.09 -16.22
C ILE A 52 3.73 -1.70 -15.70
N SER A 53 3.30 -0.79 -16.58
CA SER A 53 2.86 0.56 -16.18
C SER A 53 1.64 0.51 -15.25
N ILE A 54 0.65 -0.32 -15.55
CA ILE A 54 -0.54 -0.49 -14.70
C ILE A 54 -0.16 -1.02 -13.33
N LEU A 55 0.72 -2.03 -13.28
CA LEU A 55 1.19 -2.59 -12.01
C LEU A 55 1.97 -1.55 -11.19
N SER A 56 2.81 -0.76 -11.86
CA SER A 56 3.58 0.33 -11.24
C SER A 56 2.67 1.40 -10.62
N ASP A 57 1.58 1.79 -11.29
CA ASP A 57 0.57 2.72 -10.76
C ASP A 57 -0.23 2.10 -9.58
N LEU A 58 -0.54 0.80 -9.69
CA LEU A 58 -1.20 0.07 -8.61
C LEU A 58 -0.32 -0.03 -7.37
N ASN A 59 0.99 -0.26 -7.53
CA ASN A 59 1.96 -0.29 -6.45
C ASN A 59 2.02 1.06 -5.71
N ALA A 60 2.00 2.19 -6.44
CA ALA A 60 2.00 3.52 -5.83
C ALA A 60 0.73 3.72 -4.97
N THR A 61 -0.42 3.29 -5.50
CA THR A 61 -1.69 3.34 -4.77
C THR A 61 -1.65 2.45 -3.52
N ALA A 62 -1.19 1.20 -3.66
CA ALA A 62 -1.15 0.23 -2.58
C ALA A 62 -0.14 0.64 -1.50
N ALA A 63 0.99 1.25 -1.85
CA ALA A 63 1.95 1.79 -0.91
C ALA A 63 1.31 2.81 0.05
N MET A 64 0.58 3.78 -0.50
CA MET A 64 -0.12 4.79 0.30
C MET A 64 -1.19 4.17 1.20
N ILE A 65 -1.95 3.20 0.69
CA ILE A 65 -2.96 2.47 1.49
C ILE A 65 -2.30 1.79 2.69
N HIS A 66 -1.18 1.09 2.50
CA HIS A 66 -0.46 0.44 3.59
C HIS A 66 0.09 1.48 4.59
N TYR A 67 0.67 2.57 4.10
CA TYR A 67 1.16 3.64 4.96
C TYR A 67 0.07 4.20 5.89
N HIS A 68 -1.10 4.56 5.34
CA HIS A 68 -2.24 5.02 6.13
C HIS A 68 -2.81 3.94 7.05
N TYR A 69 -2.84 2.68 6.62
CA TYR A 69 -3.26 1.57 7.47
C TYR A 69 -2.33 1.42 8.68
N ALA A 70 -1.03 1.62 8.51
CA ALA A 70 -0.09 1.61 9.63
C ALA A 70 -0.45 2.70 10.66
N GLY A 71 -0.82 3.91 10.23
CA GLY A 71 -1.35 4.96 11.11
C GLY A 71 -2.57 4.50 11.91
N ASN A 72 -3.50 3.79 11.27
CA ASN A 72 -4.67 3.22 11.93
C ASN A 72 -4.31 2.12 12.96
N LEU A 73 -3.31 1.29 12.66
CA LEU A 73 -2.80 0.25 13.58
C LEU A 73 -2.10 0.87 14.80
N LEU A 74 -1.33 1.95 14.60
CA LEU A 74 -0.68 2.68 15.69
C LEU A 74 -1.68 3.31 16.65
N ALA A 75 -2.78 3.87 16.13
CA ALA A 75 -3.87 4.40 16.96
C ALA A 75 -4.53 3.32 17.84
N GLN A 76 -4.39 2.05 17.49
CA GLN A 76 -4.86 0.88 18.24
C GLN A 76 -3.74 0.22 19.07
N GLU A 77 -2.56 0.86 19.20
CA GLU A 77 -1.39 0.31 19.89
C GLU A 77 -0.88 -1.03 19.30
N ARG A 78 -1.18 -1.31 18.02
CA ARG A 78 -0.74 -2.51 17.30
C ARG A 78 0.61 -2.27 16.61
N TRP A 79 1.62 -1.96 17.41
CA TRP A 79 2.94 -1.49 16.96
C TRP A 79 3.66 -2.47 16.00
N GLU A 80 3.76 -3.76 16.35
CA GLU A 80 4.44 -4.74 15.48
C GLU A 80 3.77 -4.90 14.11
N GLU A 81 2.44 -4.79 14.06
CA GLU A 81 1.67 -4.89 12.82
C GLU A 81 1.89 -3.64 11.96
N ALA A 82 1.88 -2.45 12.57
CA ALA A 82 2.22 -1.21 11.89
C ALA A 82 3.64 -1.24 11.30
N LYS A 83 4.62 -1.82 12.01
CA LYS A 83 6.00 -1.97 11.53
C LYS A 83 6.08 -2.91 10.32
N ASN A 84 5.26 -3.95 10.27
CA ASN A 84 5.22 -4.85 9.12
C ASN A 84 4.54 -4.21 7.91
N VAL A 85 3.41 -3.54 8.11
CA VAL A 85 2.66 -2.88 7.04
C VAL A 85 3.47 -1.72 6.42
N THR A 86 4.22 -0.97 7.21
CA THR A 86 5.11 0.09 6.67
C THR A 86 6.29 -0.46 5.85
N LYS A 87 6.82 -1.65 6.17
CA LYS A 87 7.81 -2.31 5.30
C LYS A 87 7.22 -2.67 3.94
N ILE A 88 5.97 -3.15 3.93
CA ILE A 88 5.24 -3.45 2.68
C ILE A 88 5.04 -2.16 1.89
N ALA A 89 4.62 -1.07 2.54
CA ALA A 89 4.46 0.23 1.90
C ALA A 89 5.74 0.70 1.19
N LEU A 90 6.90 0.57 1.84
CA LEU A 90 8.20 0.92 1.24
C LEU A 90 8.51 0.10 -0.01
N VAL A 91 8.40 -1.23 0.09
CA VAL A 91 8.71 -2.11 -1.05
C VAL A 91 7.80 -1.80 -2.24
N LEU A 92 6.51 -1.55 -1.99
CA LEU A 92 5.56 -1.18 -3.03
C LEU A 92 5.94 0.17 -3.66
N ALA A 93 6.25 1.18 -2.84
CA ALA A 93 6.61 2.51 -3.32
C ALA A 93 7.88 2.49 -4.19
N GLU A 94 8.92 1.75 -3.78
CA GLU A 94 10.18 1.59 -4.52
C GLU A 94 10.01 0.90 -5.88
N ASN A 95 8.95 0.11 -6.04
CA ASN A 95 8.61 -0.62 -7.26
C ASN A 95 7.39 -0.03 -7.97
N SER A 96 7.17 1.28 -7.82
CA SER A 96 5.99 1.97 -8.34
C SER A 96 6.32 3.13 -9.27
N SER A 97 5.28 3.76 -9.79
CA SER A 97 5.36 4.98 -10.60
C SER A 97 5.39 6.25 -9.74
N MET A 98 5.50 6.10 -8.41
CA MET A 98 5.58 7.21 -7.46
C MET A 98 6.71 8.16 -7.86
N PRO A 99 6.45 9.49 -7.93
CA PRO A 99 7.49 10.48 -8.16
C PRO A 99 8.61 10.37 -7.12
N ALA A 100 9.84 10.65 -7.54
CA ALA A 100 11.00 10.51 -6.64
C ALA A 100 10.90 11.38 -5.37
N GLU A 101 10.36 12.60 -5.50
CA GLU A 101 10.14 13.50 -4.36
C GLU A 101 9.13 12.91 -3.36
N ASP A 102 8.02 12.34 -3.85
CA ASP A 102 7.00 11.69 -3.02
C ASP A 102 7.54 10.40 -2.36
N LEU A 103 8.38 9.64 -3.07
CA LEU A 103 9.05 8.45 -2.54
C LEU A 103 10.02 8.81 -1.41
N GLU A 104 10.83 9.85 -1.60
CA GLU A 104 11.75 10.35 -0.57
C GLU A 104 10.99 10.84 0.66
N GLU A 105 9.87 11.53 0.48
CA GLU A 105 9.00 11.97 1.57
C GLU A 105 8.43 10.77 2.34
N LEU A 106 7.87 9.78 1.64
CA LEU A 106 7.33 8.57 2.27
C LEU A 106 8.41 7.79 3.03
N GLN A 107 9.60 7.64 2.43
CA GLN A 107 10.75 6.99 3.07
C GLN A 107 11.17 7.73 4.35
N HIS A 108 11.21 9.06 4.32
CA HIS A 108 11.51 9.87 5.49
C HIS A 108 10.45 9.70 6.58
N CYS A 109 9.16 9.79 6.24
CA CYS A 109 8.07 9.60 7.20
C CYS A 109 8.11 8.22 7.87
N ILE A 110 8.35 7.16 7.11
CA ILE A 110 8.44 5.79 7.66
C ILE A 110 9.70 5.63 8.52
N HIS A 111 10.81 6.26 8.14
CA HIS A 111 12.02 6.24 8.95
C HIS A 111 11.80 6.87 10.33
N GLU A 112 11.23 8.08 10.37
CA GLU A 112 10.90 8.77 11.63
C GLU A 112 9.95 7.93 12.48
N LEU A 113 8.92 7.33 11.86
CA LEU A 113 8.00 6.44 12.53
C LEU A 113 8.71 5.25 13.18
N TRP A 114 9.64 4.60 12.49
CA TRP A 114 10.38 3.47 13.05
C TRP A 114 11.28 3.86 14.21
N LEU A 115 11.83 5.08 14.22
CA LEU A 115 12.60 5.59 15.37
C LEU A 115 11.72 5.76 16.62
N GLU A 116 10.43 6.04 16.46
CA GLU A 116 9.49 6.13 17.59
C GLU A 116 9.07 4.75 18.14
N MET A 117 9.27 3.68 17.36
CA MET A 117 8.85 2.32 17.68
C MET A 117 9.97 1.45 18.28
N ASP A 118 11.22 1.94 18.26
CA ASP A 118 12.41 1.29 18.82
C ASP A 118 12.70 1.76 20.27
#